data_AF-A0A7V2LP72-F1
#
_entry.id   AF-A0A7V2LP72-F1
#
_cell.length_a   1.000
_cell.length_b   1.000
_cell.length_c   1.000
_cell.angle_alpha   90.00
_cell.angle_beta   90.00
_cell.angle_gamma   90.00
#
_symmetry.space_group_name_H-M   'P 1'
#
loop_
_entity.id
_entity.type
_entity.pdbx_description
1 polymer ?
#
loop_
_entity_poly.entity_id
_entity_poly.type
_entity_poly.pdbx_seq_one_letter_code
_entity_poly.pdbx_strand_id
1 'polypeptide(L)'
;MKRHSGTERSLAMSYLGLRRAIGLIGVFLPFVLVVGKIIIEGPGMEGSISAYYYTVMRGVLVGSLCAIGVFLLSYRYQKHDIIAAVLAGIFAIGVALFPTTPSVAPTPTDEAIGVVHAVCAGLFFLTLAYMSIFLFTRTYPSKMRSLRKPLEYLSLLVATRTVSGKPLEPRKKWRNVIYRVCGYAIVLCVVLIGIVAIPSINNLVKHLHPVFWLESIAILAFGFSWLIKGDTILKDRKRGRKSGLPATAQVRP
;
A
#
# COMPACT_ATOMS: atom_id res chain seq x y z
N MET A 1 -10.62 19.92 -31.74
CA MET A 1 -10.27 18.58 -31.20
C MET A 1 -8.95 18.48 -30.40
N LYS A 2 -8.08 19.53 -30.33
CA LYS A 2 -6.81 19.48 -29.55
C LYS A 2 -6.95 19.70 -28.02
N ARG A 3 -8.02 20.35 -27.53
CA ARG A 3 -8.19 20.64 -26.08
C ARG A 3 -8.53 19.39 -25.25
N HIS A 4 -9.29 18.43 -25.80
CA HIS A 4 -9.68 17.20 -25.08
C HIS A 4 -8.48 16.30 -24.72
N SER A 5 -7.46 16.22 -25.58
CA SER A 5 -6.27 15.37 -25.33
C SER A 5 -5.31 15.97 -24.30
N GLY A 6 -5.34 17.28 -24.08
CA GLY A 6 -4.54 17.97 -23.06
C GLY A 6 -5.05 17.67 -21.64
N THR A 7 -6.36 17.76 -21.43
CA THR A 7 -7.00 17.50 -20.13
C THR A 7 -6.89 16.03 -19.72
N GLU A 8 -7.11 15.09 -20.63
CA GLU A 8 -6.92 13.66 -20.31
C GLU A 8 -5.48 13.30 -19.95
N ARG A 9 -4.51 14.03 -20.52
CA ARG A 9 -3.08 13.86 -20.20
C ARG A 9 -2.77 14.40 -18.80
N SER A 10 -3.27 15.58 -18.44
CA SER A 10 -3.04 16.15 -17.10
C SER A 10 -3.70 15.30 -16.02
N LEU A 11 -4.94 14.83 -16.24
CA LEU A 11 -5.65 13.95 -15.31
C LEU A 11 -4.92 12.62 -15.11
N ALA A 12 -4.43 11.99 -16.18
CA ALA A 12 -3.67 10.74 -16.07
C ALA A 12 -2.32 10.93 -15.35
N MET A 13 -1.63 12.04 -15.59
CA MET A 13 -0.37 12.35 -14.90
C MET A 13 -0.59 12.65 -13.41
N SER A 14 -1.66 13.38 -13.08
CA SER A 14 -2.09 13.62 -11.69
C SER A 14 -2.39 12.31 -10.98
N TYR A 15 -3.16 11.42 -11.63
CA TYR A 15 -3.49 10.10 -11.09
C TYR A 15 -2.26 9.20 -10.84
N LEU A 16 -1.24 9.29 -11.68
CA LEU A 16 0.02 8.55 -11.50
C LEU A 16 0.93 9.20 -10.47
N GLY A 17 0.92 10.53 -10.37
CA GLY A 17 1.58 11.29 -9.30
C GLY A 17 1.04 10.88 -7.92
N LEU A 18 -0.28 10.76 -7.81
CA LEU A 18 -0.97 10.29 -6.60
C LEU A 18 -0.45 8.93 -6.12
N ARG A 19 -0.35 7.96 -7.03
CA ARG A 19 0.15 6.62 -6.71
C ARG A 19 1.61 6.65 -6.26
N ARG A 20 2.45 7.44 -6.93
CA ARG A 20 3.86 7.59 -6.55
C ARG A 20 3.99 8.21 -5.17
N ALA A 21 3.19 9.23 -4.85
CA ALA A 21 3.18 9.84 -3.54
C ALA A 21 2.87 8.84 -2.42
N ILE A 22 1.81 8.02 -2.57
CA ILE A 22 1.49 6.96 -1.58
C ILE A 22 2.69 6.03 -1.35
N GLY A 23 3.30 5.53 -2.43
CA GLY A 23 4.42 4.61 -2.34
C GLY A 23 5.67 5.23 -1.72
N LEU A 24 5.99 6.49 -2.08
CA LEU A 24 7.12 7.22 -1.51
C LEU A 24 6.90 7.52 -0.02
N ILE A 25 5.73 8.01 0.36
CA ILE A 25 5.40 8.24 1.77
C ILE A 25 5.58 6.94 2.56
N GLY A 26 5.00 5.83 2.09
CA GLY A 26 5.17 4.53 2.75
C GLY A 26 6.63 4.12 2.89
N VAL A 27 7.43 4.22 1.83
CA VAL A 27 8.84 3.80 1.88
C VAL A 27 9.67 4.67 2.83
N PHE A 28 9.46 5.99 2.83
CA PHE A 28 10.29 6.90 3.61
C PHE A 28 9.82 7.10 5.06
N LEU A 29 8.54 6.87 5.35
CA LEU A 29 7.94 7.20 6.65
C LEU A 29 8.72 6.61 7.85
N PRO A 30 9.05 5.30 7.92
CA PRO A 30 9.77 4.76 9.07
C PRO A 30 11.12 5.44 9.33
N PHE A 31 11.86 5.73 8.25
CA PHE A 31 13.18 6.37 8.36
C PHE A 31 13.07 7.83 8.78
N VAL A 32 12.11 8.56 8.21
CA VAL A 32 11.89 9.97 8.57
C VAL A 32 11.50 10.10 10.03
N LEU A 33 10.65 9.21 10.56
CA LEU A 33 10.26 9.22 11.97
C LEU A 33 11.47 9.02 12.89
N VAL A 34 12.27 7.96 12.66
CA VAL A 34 13.45 7.65 13.47
C VAL A 34 14.47 8.78 13.41
N VAL A 35 14.89 9.16 12.21
CA VAL A 35 15.94 10.18 12.02
C VAL A 35 15.48 11.54 12.52
N GLY A 36 14.23 11.93 12.22
CA GLY A 36 13.67 13.20 12.66
C GLY A 36 13.59 13.32 14.18
N LYS A 37 13.15 12.26 14.88
CA LYS A 37 13.17 12.24 16.35
C LYS A 37 14.61 12.36 16.89
N ILE A 38 15.55 11.58 16.35
CA ILE A 38 16.95 11.61 16.78
C ILE A 38 17.55 13.02 16.68
N ILE A 39 17.24 13.75 15.61
CA ILE A 39 17.79 15.08 15.37
C ILE A 39 17.13 16.16 16.26
N ILE A 40 15.82 16.08 16.48
CA ILE A 40 15.04 17.16 17.10
C ILE A 40 14.84 16.96 18.60
N GLU A 41 14.59 15.72 19.03
CA GLU A 41 14.23 15.37 20.41
C GLU A 41 15.37 14.68 21.15
N GLY A 42 16.17 13.86 20.45
CA GLY A 42 17.33 13.18 21.00
C GLY A 42 17.37 11.68 20.68
N PRO A 43 18.43 10.97 21.11
CA PRO A 43 18.68 9.59 20.73
C PRO A 43 17.61 8.63 21.28
N GLY A 44 17.37 7.55 20.54
CA GLY A 44 16.45 6.47 20.93
C GLY A 44 15.27 6.33 19.98
N MET A 45 14.84 5.09 19.78
CA MET A 45 13.76 4.72 18.87
C MET A 45 12.52 4.31 19.66
N GLU A 46 11.33 4.63 19.14
CA GLU A 46 10.09 4.16 19.75
C GLU A 46 9.80 2.68 19.46
N GLY A 47 9.04 2.04 20.35
CA GLY A 47 8.71 0.61 20.24
C GLY A 47 7.76 0.22 19.11
N SER A 48 7.08 1.19 18.50
CA SER A 48 6.23 1.04 17.32
C SER A 48 6.25 2.31 16.48
N ILE A 49 5.84 2.22 15.21
CA ILE A 49 5.63 3.39 14.34
C ILE A 49 4.59 4.32 14.94
N SER A 50 3.52 3.76 15.50
CA SER A 50 2.45 4.54 16.11
C SER A 50 2.85 5.22 17.43
N ALA A 51 3.87 4.72 18.15
CA ALA A 51 4.36 5.37 19.36
C ALA A 51 5.01 6.74 19.10
N TYR A 52 5.46 7.01 17.87
CA TYR A 52 5.89 8.35 17.46
C TYR A 52 4.78 9.41 17.57
N TYR A 53 3.51 8.99 17.77
CA TYR A 53 2.42 9.90 18.14
C TYR A 53 2.74 10.71 19.41
N TYR A 54 3.47 10.15 20.37
CA TYR A 54 3.81 10.84 21.62
C TYR A 54 5.15 11.60 21.58
N THR A 55 5.73 11.76 20.38
CA THR A 55 7.02 12.46 20.16
C THR A 55 6.81 13.74 19.35
N VAL A 56 7.89 14.51 19.14
CA VAL A 56 7.89 15.68 18.22
C VAL A 56 7.47 15.31 16.79
N MET A 57 7.59 14.03 16.40
CA MET A 57 7.27 13.53 15.07
C MET A 57 5.78 13.22 14.85
N ARG A 58 4.90 13.49 15.83
CA ARG A 58 3.44 13.30 15.73
C ARG A 58 2.88 13.89 14.43
N GLY A 59 3.24 15.14 14.13
CA GLY A 59 2.75 15.85 12.94
C GLY A 59 3.11 15.13 11.63
N VAL A 60 4.31 14.57 11.55
CA VAL A 60 4.78 13.81 10.38
C VAL A 60 4.02 12.48 10.27
N LEU A 61 3.86 11.76 11.36
CA LEU A 61 3.12 10.50 11.40
C LEU A 61 1.65 10.71 10.96
N VAL A 62 0.94 11.59 11.67
CA VAL A 62 -0.49 11.86 11.42
C VAL A 62 -0.69 12.45 10.03
N GLY A 63 0.11 13.43 9.64
CA GLY A 63 0.04 14.05 8.32
C GLY A 63 0.26 13.05 7.18
N SER A 64 1.23 12.14 7.32
CA SER A 64 1.53 11.12 6.33
C SER A 64 0.41 10.09 6.18
N LEU A 65 -0.17 9.63 7.29
CA LEU A 65 -1.29 8.69 7.27
C LEU A 65 -2.57 9.31 6.70
N CYS A 66 -2.86 10.57 7.06
CA CYS A 66 -3.96 11.33 6.45
C CYS A 66 -3.75 11.51 4.93
N ALA A 67 -2.54 11.87 4.50
CA ALA A 67 -2.22 11.99 3.08
C ALA A 67 -2.38 10.67 2.32
N ILE A 68 -1.82 9.56 2.85
CA ILE A 68 -2.03 8.22 2.30
C ILE A 68 -3.52 7.89 2.23
N GLY A 69 -4.28 8.16 3.29
CA GLY A 69 -5.70 7.88 3.38
C GLY A 69 -6.52 8.60 2.31
N VAL A 70 -6.36 9.92 2.19
CA VAL A 70 -7.05 10.73 1.18
C VAL A 70 -6.65 10.33 -0.24
N PHE A 71 -5.37 10.01 -0.46
CA PHE A 71 -4.90 9.57 -1.77
C PHE A 71 -5.47 8.19 -2.16
N LEU A 72 -5.60 7.27 -1.19
CA LEU A 72 -6.27 5.98 -1.41
C LEU A 72 -7.78 6.16 -1.68
N LEU A 73 -8.47 7.07 -0.99
CA LEU A 73 -9.87 7.40 -1.26
C LEU A 73 -10.09 7.96 -2.68
N SER A 74 -9.07 8.64 -3.23
CA SER A 74 -9.08 9.18 -4.59
C SER A 74 -8.67 8.13 -5.65
N TYR A 75 -8.37 6.89 -5.25
CA TYR A 75 -7.96 5.85 -6.17
C TYR A 75 -9.12 5.41 -7.08
N ARG A 76 -8.92 5.51 -8.41
CA ARG A 76 -9.89 5.13 -9.45
C ARG A 76 -9.26 4.16 -10.44
N TYR A 77 -9.45 2.86 -10.23
CA TYR A 77 -8.92 1.82 -11.13
C TYR A 77 -9.99 0.82 -11.58
N GLN A 78 -10.27 -0.20 -10.77
CA GLN A 78 -11.28 -1.24 -11.03
C GLN A 78 -12.13 -1.42 -9.77
N LYS A 79 -13.35 -1.97 -9.88
CA LYS A 79 -14.31 -1.99 -8.74
C LYS A 79 -13.72 -2.55 -7.45
N HIS A 80 -13.09 -3.72 -7.50
CA HIS A 80 -12.45 -4.35 -6.34
C HIS A 80 -11.25 -3.55 -5.82
N ASP A 81 -10.44 -3.01 -6.75
CA ASP A 81 -9.32 -2.13 -6.45
C ASP A 81 -9.75 -0.84 -5.73
N ILE A 82 -10.93 -0.30 -6.10
CA ILE A 82 -11.51 0.89 -5.47
C ILE A 82 -12.00 0.56 -4.07
N ILE A 83 -12.77 -0.51 -3.90
CA ILE A 83 -13.30 -0.89 -2.57
C ILE A 83 -12.15 -1.13 -1.59
N ALA A 84 -11.14 -1.90 -2.00
CA ALA A 84 -9.97 -2.14 -1.14
C ALA A 84 -9.20 -0.85 -0.81
N ALA A 85 -9.02 0.05 -1.79
CA ALA A 85 -8.37 1.33 -1.53
C ALA A 85 -9.21 2.24 -0.62
N VAL A 86 -10.53 2.26 -0.75
CA VAL A 86 -11.42 3.03 0.13
C VAL A 86 -11.33 2.50 1.57
N LEU A 87 -11.42 1.19 1.75
CA LEU A 87 -11.26 0.56 3.07
C LEU A 87 -9.89 0.89 3.67
N ALA A 88 -8.81 0.69 2.92
CA ALA A 88 -7.47 1.04 3.38
C ALA A 88 -7.35 2.54 3.72
N GLY A 89 -7.98 3.42 2.95
CA GLY A 89 -7.98 4.86 3.20
C GLY A 89 -8.70 5.23 4.49
N ILE A 90 -9.87 4.63 4.75
CA ILE A 90 -10.63 4.83 5.99
C ILE A 90 -9.81 4.32 7.19
N PHE A 91 -9.22 3.13 7.08
CA PHE A 91 -8.41 2.58 8.18
C PHE A 91 -7.15 3.40 8.44
N ALA A 92 -6.46 3.90 7.40
CA ALA A 92 -5.30 4.78 7.57
C ALA A 92 -5.66 6.08 8.30
N ILE A 93 -6.79 6.70 7.95
CA ILE A 93 -7.30 7.89 8.65
C ILE A 93 -7.67 7.54 10.10
N GLY A 94 -8.28 6.37 10.33
CA GLY A 94 -8.54 5.86 11.68
C GLY A 94 -7.27 5.78 12.53
N VAL A 95 -6.20 5.15 12.01
CA VAL A 95 -4.89 5.09 12.69
C VAL A 95 -4.33 6.48 12.99
N ALA A 96 -4.56 7.45 12.10
CA ALA A 96 -4.07 8.82 12.28
C ALA A 96 -4.84 9.60 13.36
N LEU A 97 -6.15 9.38 13.49
CA LEU A 97 -7.03 10.14 14.38
C LEU A 97 -7.12 9.53 15.80
N PHE A 98 -7.02 8.21 15.92
CA PHE A 98 -7.04 7.52 17.20
C PHE A 98 -5.61 7.18 17.60
N PRO A 99 -5.02 7.76 18.67
CA PRO A 99 -3.68 7.40 19.11
C PRO A 99 -3.57 5.95 19.63
N THR A 100 -2.36 5.40 19.58
CA THR A 100 -2.05 4.15 20.28
C THR A 100 -2.02 4.38 21.81
N THR A 101 -2.14 3.34 22.63
CA THR A 101 -2.12 3.48 24.09
C THR A 101 -0.79 4.07 24.57
N PRO A 102 -0.79 5.11 25.44
CA PRO A 102 0.41 5.63 26.08
C PRO A 102 1.15 4.54 26.86
N SER A 103 2.49 4.60 26.87
CA SER A 103 3.32 3.65 27.62
C SER A 103 3.37 3.95 29.13
N VAL A 104 3.00 5.15 29.55
CA VAL A 104 3.06 5.60 30.95
C VAL A 104 1.66 6.03 31.40
N ALA A 105 1.20 5.43 32.50
CA ALA A 105 -0.06 5.76 33.18
C ALA A 105 -1.28 5.93 32.24
N PRO A 106 -1.60 4.94 31.38
CA PRO A 106 -2.77 5.04 30.50
C PRO A 106 -4.06 5.08 31.31
N THR A 107 -5.00 5.95 30.92
CA THR A 107 -6.36 5.94 31.47
C THR A 107 -7.21 4.86 30.80
N PRO A 108 -8.34 4.43 31.38
CA PRO A 108 -9.26 3.50 30.73
C PRO A 108 -9.77 4.01 29.37
N THR A 109 -9.89 5.34 29.20
CA THR A 109 -10.25 5.95 27.92
C THR A 109 -9.12 5.83 26.90
N ASP A 110 -7.86 6.03 27.31
CA ASP A 110 -6.71 5.85 26.43
C ASP A 110 -6.59 4.40 25.95
N GLU A 111 -6.85 3.43 26.83
CA GLU A 111 -6.87 2.02 26.46
C GLU A 111 -7.97 1.72 25.44
N ALA A 112 -9.18 2.25 25.64
CA ALA A 112 -10.29 2.08 24.70
C ALA A 112 -9.97 2.69 23.32
N ILE A 113 -9.38 3.89 23.28
CA ILE A 113 -8.91 4.53 22.05
C ILE A 113 -7.80 3.72 21.40
N GLY A 114 -6.86 3.20 22.20
CA GLY A 114 -5.78 2.34 21.74
C GLY A 114 -6.27 1.04 21.10
N VAL A 115 -7.37 0.46 21.60
CA VAL A 115 -8.03 -0.69 20.96
C VAL A 115 -8.58 -0.29 19.58
N VAL A 116 -9.28 0.85 19.48
CA VAL A 116 -9.77 1.35 18.18
C VAL A 116 -8.61 1.55 17.21
N HIS A 117 -7.51 2.15 17.67
CA HIS A 117 -6.28 2.30 16.87
C HIS A 117 -5.75 0.95 16.40
N ALA A 118 -5.61 -0.03 17.29
CA ALA A 118 -5.06 -1.34 16.96
C ALA A 118 -5.94 -2.09 15.94
N VAL A 119 -7.27 -2.01 16.08
CA VAL A 119 -8.22 -2.57 15.11
C VAL A 119 -8.06 -1.88 13.75
N CYS A 120 -8.01 -0.55 13.71
CA CYS A 120 -7.77 0.19 12.46
C CYS A 120 -6.42 -0.20 11.82
N ALA A 121 -5.34 -0.29 12.60
CA ALA A 121 -4.01 -0.65 12.10
C ALA A 121 -3.97 -2.07 11.55
N GLY A 122 -4.54 -3.04 12.27
CA GLY A 122 -4.65 -4.42 11.82
C GLY A 122 -5.43 -4.54 10.50
N LEU A 123 -6.61 -3.91 10.43
CA LEU A 123 -7.43 -3.91 9.21
C LEU A 123 -6.75 -3.16 8.05
N PHE A 124 -6.02 -2.08 8.33
CA PHE A 124 -5.21 -1.38 7.35
C PHE A 124 -4.19 -2.33 6.73
N PHE A 125 -3.29 -2.93 7.52
CA PHE A 125 -2.26 -3.83 7.03
C PHE A 125 -2.82 -5.06 6.30
N LEU A 126 -3.90 -5.66 6.82
CA LEU A 126 -4.58 -6.79 6.16
C LEU A 126 -5.14 -6.38 4.80
N THR A 127 -5.68 -5.17 4.67
CA THR A 127 -6.16 -4.65 3.37
C THR A 127 -4.99 -4.43 2.41
N LEU A 128 -3.86 -3.88 2.87
CA LEU A 128 -2.65 -3.70 2.06
C LEU A 128 -2.07 -5.04 1.55
N ALA A 129 -2.05 -6.04 2.43
CA ALA A 129 -1.67 -7.41 2.10
C ALA A 129 -2.60 -7.99 1.03
N TYR A 130 -3.92 -7.87 1.22
CA TYR A 130 -4.92 -8.32 0.26
C TYR A 130 -4.72 -7.68 -1.12
N MET A 131 -4.49 -6.36 -1.16
CA MET A 131 -4.22 -5.65 -2.41
C MET A 131 -2.98 -6.20 -3.12
N SER A 132 -1.89 -6.43 -2.38
CA SER A 132 -0.63 -6.92 -2.92
C SER A 132 -0.74 -8.36 -3.46
N ILE A 133 -1.35 -9.27 -2.69
CA ILE A 133 -1.45 -10.69 -3.08
C ILE A 133 -2.42 -10.88 -4.26
N PHE A 134 -3.61 -10.27 -4.17
CA PHE A 134 -4.72 -10.63 -5.06
C PHE A 134 -5.04 -9.56 -6.12
N LEU A 135 -5.00 -8.27 -5.80
CA LEU A 135 -5.43 -7.24 -6.76
C LEU A 135 -4.31 -6.84 -7.71
N PHE A 136 -3.06 -6.74 -7.24
CA PHE A 136 -1.96 -6.32 -8.10
C PHE A 136 -1.55 -7.38 -9.11
N THR A 137 -1.79 -8.65 -8.77
CA THR A 137 -1.54 -9.81 -9.61
C THR A 137 -2.56 -9.97 -10.74
N ARG A 138 -3.79 -9.44 -10.57
CA ARG A 138 -4.85 -9.47 -11.59
C ARG A 138 -4.40 -8.86 -12.93
N THR A 139 -4.95 -9.44 -13.99
CA THR A 139 -4.84 -8.97 -15.37
C THR A 139 -6.24 -8.70 -15.88
N TYR A 140 -6.54 -7.44 -16.19
CA TYR A 140 -7.85 -7.05 -16.71
C TYR A 140 -7.83 -7.12 -18.24
N PRO A 141 -8.60 -8.04 -18.87
CA PRO A 141 -8.73 -8.03 -20.33
C PRO A 141 -9.45 -6.74 -20.77
N SER A 142 -8.91 -6.06 -21.78
CA SER A 142 -9.41 -4.76 -22.27
C SER A 142 -10.79 -4.80 -22.92
N LYS A 143 -11.29 -6.00 -23.25
CA LYS A 143 -12.66 -6.25 -23.69
C LYS A 143 -13.13 -7.56 -23.08
N MET A 144 -14.02 -7.50 -22.09
CA MET A 144 -14.77 -8.68 -21.66
C MET A 144 -16.14 -8.28 -21.13
N ARG A 145 -17.03 -7.96 -22.07
CA ARG A 145 -18.48 -8.05 -21.89
C ARG A 145 -18.81 -9.53 -22.15
N SER A 146 -19.30 -10.27 -21.16
CA SER A 146 -19.61 -11.72 -21.19
C SER A 146 -18.47 -12.68 -20.81
N LEU A 147 -18.24 -12.89 -19.52
CA LEU A 147 -18.02 -14.24 -18.96
C LEU A 147 -18.74 -14.32 -17.62
N ARG A 148 -19.72 -15.24 -17.54
CA ARG A 148 -20.79 -15.29 -16.54
C ARG A 148 -20.51 -16.23 -15.36
N LYS A 149 -19.27 -16.71 -15.18
CA LYS A 149 -18.97 -17.77 -14.19
C LYS A 149 -17.91 -17.33 -13.16
N PRO A 150 -18.27 -17.18 -11.86
CA PRO A 150 -17.35 -16.75 -10.81
C PRO A 150 -16.23 -17.78 -10.52
N LEU A 151 -16.43 -19.06 -10.86
CA LEU A 151 -15.46 -20.13 -10.57
C LEU A 151 -14.18 -20.05 -11.43
N GLU A 152 -14.28 -19.63 -12.69
CA GLU A 152 -13.11 -19.35 -13.56
C GLU A 152 -12.32 -18.12 -13.09
N TYR A 153 -12.99 -17.21 -12.38
CA TYR A 153 -12.33 -16.04 -11.80
C TYR A 153 -11.44 -16.42 -10.61
N LEU A 154 -11.89 -17.42 -9.83
CA LEU A 154 -11.13 -17.95 -8.69
C LEU A 154 -9.87 -18.69 -9.15
N SER A 155 -9.95 -19.46 -10.24
CA SER A 155 -8.78 -20.16 -10.81
C SER A 155 -7.74 -19.18 -11.36
N LEU A 156 -8.15 -18.02 -11.88
CA LEU A 156 -7.24 -16.96 -12.34
C LEU A 156 -6.50 -16.24 -11.20
N LEU A 157 -7.02 -16.25 -9.97
CA LEU A 157 -6.31 -15.70 -8.81
C LEU A 157 -5.11 -16.57 -8.39
N VAL A 158 -5.22 -17.88 -8.64
CA VAL A 158 -4.20 -18.89 -8.31
C VAL A 158 -3.26 -19.14 -9.50
N ALA A 159 -3.80 -19.20 -10.72
CA ALA A 159 -3.09 -19.65 -11.91
C ALA A 159 -2.28 -18.55 -12.63
N THR A 160 -1.16 -18.95 -13.23
CA THR A 160 -0.25 -18.13 -14.04
C THR A 160 -0.75 -17.89 -15.48
N ARG A 161 -2.06 -18.03 -15.74
CA ARG A 161 -2.64 -17.88 -17.08
C ARG A 161 -3.51 -16.64 -17.18
N THR A 162 -3.51 -16.02 -18.35
CA THR A 162 -4.41 -14.91 -18.68
C THR A 162 -5.78 -15.44 -19.09
N VAL A 163 -6.81 -14.59 -19.07
CA VAL A 163 -8.15 -14.94 -19.56
C VAL A 163 -8.16 -15.37 -21.04
N SER A 164 -7.12 -15.00 -21.81
CA SER A 164 -6.92 -15.41 -23.21
C SER A 164 -6.26 -16.79 -23.35
N GLY A 165 -5.93 -17.50 -22.27
CA GLY A 165 -5.19 -18.76 -22.30
C GLY A 165 -3.69 -18.64 -22.68
N LYS A 166 -3.25 -17.47 -23.15
CA LYS A 166 -1.84 -17.19 -23.47
C LYS A 166 -0.97 -17.11 -22.20
N PRO A 167 0.29 -17.59 -22.25
CA PRO A 167 1.21 -17.47 -21.14
C PRO A 167 1.46 -16.01 -20.78
N LEU A 168 1.55 -15.70 -19.48
CA LEU A 168 1.89 -14.36 -19.01
C LEU A 168 3.27 -13.94 -19.53
N GLU A 169 3.39 -12.68 -19.97
CA GLU A 169 4.70 -12.10 -20.31
C GLU A 169 5.68 -12.25 -19.13
N PRO A 170 6.96 -12.58 -19.36
CA PRO A 170 7.95 -12.79 -18.29
C PRO A 170 8.01 -11.63 -17.29
N ARG A 171 7.95 -10.40 -17.80
CA ARG A 171 7.94 -9.18 -16.98
C ARG A 171 6.70 -9.07 -16.08
N LYS A 172 5.53 -9.56 -16.52
CA LYS A 172 4.32 -9.61 -15.69
C LYS A 172 4.43 -10.69 -14.62
N LYS A 173 5.00 -11.86 -14.94
CA LYS A 173 5.26 -12.93 -13.96
C LYS A 173 6.17 -12.43 -12.82
N TRP A 174 7.30 -11.81 -13.15
CA TRP A 174 8.24 -11.30 -12.14
C TRP A 174 7.62 -10.27 -11.20
N ARG A 175 6.83 -9.32 -11.74
CA ARG A 175 6.07 -8.37 -10.90
C ARG A 175 5.08 -9.06 -9.98
N ASN A 176 4.35 -10.05 -10.49
CA ASN A 176 3.39 -10.80 -9.68
C ASN A 176 4.08 -11.57 -8.54
N VAL A 177 5.30 -12.06 -8.76
CA VAL A 177 6.13 -12.65 -7.69
C VAL A 177 6.45 -11.60 -6.63
N ILE A 178 6.92 -10.41 -7.02
CA ILE A 178 7.21 -9.32 -6.07
C ILE A 178 5.97 -8.96 -5.25
N TYR A 179 4.82 -8.77 -5.91
CA TYR A 179 3.59 -8.42 -5.21
C TYR A 179 3.17 -9.49 -4.19
N ARG A 180 3.35 -10.78 -4.52
CA ARG A 180 3.06 -11.90 -3.60
C ARG A 180 4.06 -11.96 -2.44
N VAL A 181 5.35 -11.82 -2.71
CA VAL A 181 6.39 -11.80 -1.66
C VAL A 181 6.13 -10.66 -0.68
N CYS A 182 5.92 -9.44 -1.17
CA CYS A 182 5.58 -8.30 -0.32
C CYS A 182 4.27 -8.53 0.45
N GLY A 183 3.25 -9.07 -0.20
CA GLY A 183 1.97 -9.37 0.43
C GLY A 183 2.07 -10.39 1.55
N TYR A 184 2.76 -11.51 1.34
CA TYR A 184 2.98 -12.52 2.38
C TYR A 184 3.91 -12.03 3.49
N ALA A 185 4.89 -11.18 3.18
CA ALA A 185 5.72 -10.54 4.20
C ALA A 185 4.86 -9.66 5.14
N ILE A 186 3.89 -8.90 4.60
CA ILE A 186 2.95 -8.12 5.41
C ILE A 186 2.12 -9.04 6.31
N VAL A 187 1.55 -10.13 5.76
CA VAL A 187 0.77 -11.10 6.55
C VAL A 187 1.61 -11.68 7.68
N LEU A 188 2.84 -12.10 7.38
CA LEU A 188 3.76 -12.63 8.39
C LEU A 188 4.04 -11.58 9.48
N CYS A 189 4.29 -10.32 9.10
CA CYS A 189 4.50 -9.25 10.07
C CYS A 189 3.28 -9.05 10.99
N VAL A 190 2.07 -9.02 10.44
CA VAL A 190 0.82 -8.89 11.23
C VAL A 190 0.65 -10.07 12.20
N VAL A 191 0.91 -11.30 11.74
CA VAL A 191 0.83 -12.50 12.60
C VAL A 191 1.87 -12.43 13.72
N LEU A 192 3.11 -12.06 13.40
CA LEU A 192 4.17 -11.93 14.39
C LEU A 192 3.90 -10.80 15.40
N ILE A 193 3.30 -9.68 14.98
CA ILE A 193 2.85 -8.61 15.89
C ILE A 193 1.81 -9.18 16.87
N GLY A 194 0.83 -9.96 16.39
CA GLY A 194 -0.15 -10.63 17.25
C GLY A 194 0.48 -11.59 18.26
N ILE A 195 1.51 -12.34 17.86
CA ILE A 195 2.25 -13.24 18.76
C ILE A 195 3.04 -12.44 19.81
N VAL A 196 3.72 -11.37 19.40
CA VAL A 196 4.48 -10.48 20.29
C VAL A 196 3.58 -9.71 21.28
N ALA A 197 2.29 -9.56 20.97
CA ALA A 197 1.31 -8.99 21.89
C ALA A 197 0.97 -9.90 23.08
N ILE A 198 1.33 -11.20 23.03
CA ILE A 198 1.14 -12.11 24.17
C ILE A 198 2.09 -11.71 25.31
N PRO A 199 1.61 -11.47 26.55
CA PRO A 199 2.44 -10.94 27.64
C PRO A 199 3.72 -11.73 27.92
N SER A 200 3.66 -13.07 27.88
CA SER A 200 4.82 -13.94 28.11
C SER A 200 5.92 -13.75 27.06
N ILE A 201 5.54 -13.55 25.80
CA ILE A 201 6.48 -13.29 24.70
C ILE A 201 6.96 -11.85 24.76
N ASN A 202 6.05 -10.89 24.97
CA ASN A 202 6.36 -9.47 25.03
C ASN A 202 7.48 -9.18 26.05
N ASN A 203 7.37 -9.74 27.25
CA ASN A 203 8.37 -9.55 28.31
C ASN A 203 9.77 -10.02 27.91
N LEU A 204 9.87 -11.02 27.03
CA LEU A 204 11.14 -11.54 26.53
C LEU A 204 11.75 -10.65 25.43
N VAL A 205 10.93 -10.14 24.50
CA VAL A 205 11.44 -9.49 23.28
C VAL A 205 11.28 -7.96 23.25
N LYS A 206 10.62 -7.34 24.24
CA LYS A 206 10.29 -5.90 24.23
C LYS A 206 11.50 -4.98 24.00
N HIS A 207 12.67 -5.36 24.49
CA HIS A 207 13.92 -4.59 24.37
C HIS A 207 14.44 -4.48 22.93
N LEU A 208 13.97 -5.33 22.02
CA LEU A 208 14.35 -5.31 20.59
C LEU A 208 13.43 -4.41 19.75
N HIS A 209 12.41 -3.80 20.35
CA HIS A 209 11.35 -3.07 19.65
C HIS A 209 10.76 -3.85 18.45
N PRO A 210 10.33 -5.12 18.64
CA PRO A 210 9.91 -6.00 17.56
C PRO A 210 8.72 -5.45 16.76
N VAL A 211 7.78 -4.77 17.42
CA VAL A 211 6.59 -4.20 16.76
C VAL A 211 7.01 -3.13 15.75
N PHE A 212 7.91 -2.21 16.12
CA PHE A 212 8.46 -1.21 15.22
C PHE A 212 9.04 -1.83 13.94
N TRP A 213 9.87 -2.86 14.07
CA TRP A 213 10.51 -3.50 12.93
C TRP A 213 9.50 -4.20 12.03
N LEU A 214 8.54 -4.93 12.61
CA LEU A 214 7.51 -5.64 11.86
C LEU A 214 6.58 -4.66 11.12
N GLU A 215 6.18 -3.56 11.75
CA GLU A 215 5.41 -2.49 11.10
C GLU A 215 6.22 -1.84 9.98
N SER A 216 7.49 -1.52 10.23
CA SER A 216 8.38 -0.93 9.22
C SER A 216 8.53 -1.82 8.00
N ILE A 217 8.79 -3.12 8.20
CA ILE A 217 8.90 -4.10 7.11
C ILE A 217 7.58 -4.19 6.34
N ALA A 218 6.44 -4.23 7.02
CA ALA A 218 5.13 -4.27 6.37
C ALA A 218 4.87 -3.02 5.51
N ILE A 219 5.15 -1.83 6.05
CA ILE A 219 4.99 -0.56 5.31
C ILE A 219 5.95 -0.50 4.12
N LEU A 220 7.22 -0.88 4.29
CA LEU A 220 8.22 -0.92 3.22
C LEU A 220 7.84 -1.89 2.11
N ALA A 221 7.40 -3.10 2.48
CA ALA A 221 6.95 -4.12 1.54
C ALA A 221 5.78 -3.61 0.70
N PHE A 222 4.79 -2.98 1.33
CA PHE A 222 3.67 -2.39 0.60
C PHE A 222 4.10 -1.20 -0.26
N GLY A 223 4.86 -0.25 0.29
CA GLY A 223 5.31 0.94 -0.44
C GLY A 223 6.08 0.58 -1.71
N PHE A 224 6.98 -0.40 -1.62
CA PHE A 224 7.73 -0.91 -2.77
C PHE A 224 6.83 -1.59 -3.80
N SER A 225 5.93 -2.48 -3.36
CA SER A 225 4.98 -3.15 -4.26
C SER A 225 4.07 -2.14 -4.99
N TRP A 226 3.65 -1.08 -4.29
CA TRP A 226 2.82 0.00 -4.81
C TRP A 226 3.55 0.85 -5.86
N LEU A 227 4.83 1.20 -5.61
CA LEU A 227 5.64 1.94 -6.58
C LEU A 227 5.80 1.17 -7.90
N ILE A 228 6.09 -0.13 -7.81
CA ILE A 228 6.16 -1.01 -9.00
C ILE A 228 4.82 -1.01 -9.73
N LYS A 229 3.70 -1.12 -9.01
CA LYS A 229 2.37 -1.07 -9.63
C LYS A 229 2.14 0.26 -10.35
N GLY A 230 2.47 1.39 -9.72
CA GLY A 230 2.33 2.73 -10.31
C GLY A 230 3.12 2.91 -11.61
N ASP A 231 4.39 2.53 -11.62
CA ASP A 231 5.26 2.68 -12.80
C ASP A 231 4.85 1.82 -13.99
N THR A 232 4.22 0.68 -13.72
CA THR A 232 3.82 -0.24 -14.78
C THR A 232 2.65 0.29 -15.58
N ILE A 233 1.67 0.89 -14.91
CA ILE A 233 0.54 1.54 -15.56
C ILE A 233 1.00 2.74 -16.40
N LEU A 234 2.01 3.48 -15.94
CA LEU A 234 2.62 4.55 -16.73
C LEU A 234 3.26 4.01 -18.02
N LYS A 235 4.00 2.90 -17.95
CA LYS A 235 4.68 2.30 -19.10
C LYS A 235 3.68 1.71 -20.11
N ASP A 236 2.62 1.05 -19.64
CA ASP A 236 1.58 0.46 -20.50
C ASP A 236 0.80 1.56 -21.27
N ARG A 237 0.49 2.69 -20.61
CA ARG A 237 -0.10 3.88 -21.25
C ARG A 237 0.80 4.46 -22.35
N LYS A 238 2.11 4.60 -22.09
CA LYS A 238 3.07 5.10 -23.09
C LYS A 238 3.15 4.18 -24.32
N ARG A 239 3.08 2.85 -24.14
CA ARG A 239 3.07 1.87 -25.24
C ARG A 239 1.80 1.98 -26.08
N GLY A 240 0.61 2.01 -25.46
CA GLY A 240 -0.67 2.14 -26.18
C GLY A 240 -0.76 3.41 -27.05
N ARG A 241 -0.08 4.50 -26.65
CA ARG A 241 0.03 5.71 -27.46
C ARG A 241 0.91 5.53 -28.71
N LYS A 242 2.02 4.80 -28.60
CA LYS A 242 2.93 4.57 -29.73
C LYS A 242 2.30 3.68 -30.81
N SER A 243 1.47 2.72 -30.43
CA SER A 243 0.75 1.83 -31.36
C SER A 243 -0.47 2.46 -32.04
N GLY A 244 -0.98 3.57 -31.50
CA GLY A 244 -2.14 4.30 -32.06
C GLY A 244 -1.78 5.51 -32.92
N LEU A 245 -0.49 5.77 -33.15
CA LEU A 245 -0.05 6.73 -34.18
C LEU A 245 -0.19 6.04 -35.55
N PRO A 246 -0.82 6.67 -36.56
CA PRO A 246 -0.89 6.09 -37.89
C PRO A 246 0.52 5.76 -38.39
N ALA A 247 0.66 4.63 -39.08
CA ALA A 247 1.92 4.06 -39.57
C ALA A 247 2.61 4.89 -40.68
N THR A 248 2.38 6.20 -40.74
CA THR A 248 2.86 7.09 -41.80
C THR A 248 4.10 7.91 -41.43
N ALA A 249 4.77 7.60 -40.32
CA ALA A 249 6.01 8.27 -39.91
C ALA A 249 7.18 7.29 -39.68
N GLN A 250 7.18 6.17 -40.40
CA GLN A 250 8.36 5.31 -40.59
C GLN A 250 8.81 5.44 -42.06
N VAL A 251 9.09 6.67 -42.50
CA VAL A 251 9.90 6.87 -43.70
C VAL A 251 11.34 7.03 -43.22
N ARG A 252 12.09 5.93 -43.34
CA ARG A 252 13.52 5.96 -43.68
C ARG A 252 13.62 5.60 -45.16
N PRO A 253 14.67 5.99 -45.90
CA PRO A 253 16.08 6.10 -45.47
C PRO A 253 16.42 7.32 -44.61
#